data_AF-A0ABD5RLB3-F1
#
_entry.id   AF-A0ABD5RLB3-F1
#
_cell.length_a   1.000
_cell.length_b   1.000
_cell.length_c   1.000
_cell.angle_alpha   90.00
_cell.angle_beta   90.00
_cell.angle_gamma   90.00
#
_symmetry.space_group_name_H-M   'P 1'
#
loop_
_entity.id
_entity.type
_entity.pdbx_description
1 polymer ?
#
loop_
_entity_poly.entity_id
_entity_poly.type
_entity_poly.pdbx_seq_one_letter_code
_entity_poly.pdbx_strand_id
1 'polypeptide(L)' 'MATLTDGDEGKILVDANGDDIGIVTAVTDDVALVDPEPGFVEGLLAAFGRTDRDSDDIEVPHEAVQTVTDREVRLRDSL' A
#
# COMPACT_ATOMS: atom_id res chain seq x y z
N MET A 1 6.80 -5.62 -13.60
CA MET A 1 6.01 -4.43 -13.29
C MET A 1 4.60 -4.92 -13.08
N ALA A 2 4.05 -4.69 -11.90
CA ALA A 2 2.67 -5.03 -11.62
C ALA A 2 1.80 -3.81 -11.92
N THR A 3 0.61 -4.03 -12.47
CA THR A 3 -0.37 -3.00 -12.75
C THR A 3 -1.40 -3.04 -11.63
N LEU A 4 -1.73 -1.89 -11.06
CA LEU A 4 -2.80 -1.76 -10.09
C LEU A 4 -4.07 -1.36 -10.83
N THR A 5 -5.17 -2.00 -10.50
CA THR A 5 -6.49 -1.80 -11.10
C THR A 5 -7.55 -1.74 -10.00
N ASP A 6 -8.75 -1.23 -10.28
CA ASP A 6 -9.89 -1.31 -9.35
C ASP A 6 -10.21 -2.75 -8.91
N GLY A 7 -9.75 -3.77 -9.64
CA GLY A 7 -9.87 -5.18 -9.22
C GLY A 7 -8.95 -5.58 -8.07
N ASP A 8 -8.05 -4.68 -7.66
CA ASP A 8 -7.12 -4.87 -6.55
C ASP A 8 -7.66 -4.31 -5.22
N GLU A 9 -8.83 -3.69 -5.24
CA GLU A 9 -9.55 -3.26 -4.05
C GLU A 9 -9.89 -4.45 -3.13
N GLY A 10 -9.67 -4.27 -1.84
CA GLY A 10 -9.87 -5.29 -0.80
C GLY A 10 -8.71 -6.28 -0.65
N LYS A 11 -7.63 -6.15 -1.42
CA LYS A 11 -6.43 -6.99 -1.26
C LYS A 11 -5.58 -6.55 -0.08
N ILE A 12 -4.85 -7.50 0.50
CA ILE A 12 -3.92 -7.22 1.60
C ILE A 12 -2.64 -6.64 1.00
N LEU A 13 -2.21 -5.48 1.50
CA LEU A 13 -0.89 -4.95 1.21
C LEU A 13 0.11 -5.63 2.14
N VAL A 14 1.14 -6.25 1.56
CA VAL A 14 2.23 -6.88 2.28
C VAL A 14 3.56 -6.25 1.89
N ASP A 15 4.47 -6.17 2.85
CA ASP A 15 5.84 -5.72 2.61
C ASP A 15 6.66 -6.78 1.84
N ALA A 16 7.87 -6.41 1.41
CA ALA A 16 8.88 -7.33 0.89
C ALA A 16 9.27 -8.44 1.88
N ASN A 17 9.12 -8.20 3.18
CA ASN A 17 9.30 -9.22 4.22
C ASN A 17 8.11 -10.19 4.34
N GLY A 18 6.95 -9.85 3.74
CA GLY A 18 5.70 -10.59 3.87
C GLY A 18 4.90 -10.21 5.12
N ASP A 19 5.21 -9.08 5.74
CA ASP A 19 4.43 -8.51 6.84
C ASP A 19 3.23 -7.74 6.29
N ASP A 20 2.07 -7.97 6.90
CA ASP A 20 0.82 -7.29 6.55
C ASP A 20 0.88 -5.82 6.98
N ILE A 21 0.69 -4.93 6.02
CA ILE A 21 0.73 -3.47 6.20
C ILE A 21 -0.67 -2.90 6.39
N GLY A 22 -1.63 -3.42 5.62
CA GLY A 22 -2.98 -2.88 5.56
C GLY A 22 -3.80 -3.49 4.43
N ILE A 23 -4.94 -2.86 4.12
CA ILE A 23 -5.88 -3.32 3.09
C ILE A 23 -6.09 -2.23 2.05
N VAL A 24 -6.05 -2.60 0.77
CA VAL A 24 -6.36 -1.69 -0.33
C VAL A 24 -7.84 -1.29 -0.25
N THR A 25 -8.11 -0.01 0.00
CA THR A 25 -9.47 0.54 0.06
C THR A 25 -9.97 1.02 -1.29
N ALA A 26 -9.07 1.53 -2.13
CA ALA A 26 -9.39 1.99 -3.47
C ALA A 26 -8.15 1.97 -4.38
N VAL A 27 -8.34 2.01 -5.70
CA VAL A 27 -7.24 2.26 -6.66
C VAL A 27 -7.62 3.41 -7.57
N THR A 28 -6.74 4.41 -7.70
CA THR A 28 -6.96 5.61 -8.52
C THR A 28 -5.68 5.94 -9.28
N ASP A 29 -5.76 6.12 -10.61
CA ASP A 29 -4.61 6.52 -11.45
C ASP A 29 -3.34 5.65 -11.22
N ASP A 30 -3.48 4.31 -11.19
CA ASP A 30 -2.38 3.37 -10.88
C ASP A 30 -1.74 3.57 -9.46
N VAL A 31 -2.49 4.17 -8.54
CA VAL A 31 -2.14 4.35 -7.12
C VAL A 31 -3.15 3.61 -6.26
N ALA A 32 -2.70 2.68 -5.43
CA ALA A 32 -3.53 2.01 -4.44
C ALA A 32 -3.62 2.88 -3.18
N LEU A 33 -4.84 3.17 -2.75
CA LEU A 33 -5.15 3.71 -1.43
C LEU A 33 -5.26 2.52 -0.48
N VAL A 34 -4.51 2.56 0.62
CA VAL A 34 -4.40 1.46 1.56
C VAL A 34 -4.70 1.96 2.95
N ASP A 35 -5.73 1.41 3.59
CA ASP A 35 -6.02 1.66 5.00
C ASP A 35 -5.04 0.82 5.85
N PRO A 36 -4.07 1.46 6.53
CA PRO A 36 -3.13 0.78 7.39
C PRO A 36 -3.81 0.37 8.68
N GLU A 37 -3.56 -0.86 9.15
CA GLU A 37 -4.02 -1.22 10.48
C GLU A 37 -3.37 -0.33 11.56
N PRO A 38 -4.10 0.00 12.64
CA PRO A 38 -3.59 0.83 13.72
C PRO A 38 -2.33 0.19 14.33
N GLY A 39 -1.17 0.78 14.04
CA GLY A 39 0.15 0.31 14.48
C GLY A 39 1.24 0.29 13.40
N PHE A 40 0.89 0.35 12.11
CA PHE A 40 1.88 0.39 11.01
C PHE A 40 2.24 1.81 10.54
N VAL A 41 1.32 2.76 10.75
CA VAL A 41 1.48 4.18 10.40
C VAL A 41 2.74 4.81 10.99
N GLU A 42 3.11 4.45 12.22
CA GLU A 42 4.29 5.02 12.90
C GLU A 42 5.63 4.81 12.16
N GLY A 43 5.77 3.75 11.36
CA GLY A 43 7.01 3.43 10.63
C GLY A 43 7.13 4.11 9.27
N LEU A 44 6.02 4.18 8.51
CA LEU A 44 6.01 4.73 7.15
C LEU A 44 5.87 6.25 7.12
N LEU A 45 5.17 6.88 8.08
CA LEU A 45 5.11 8.34 8.19
C LEU A 45 6.50 8.97 8.33
N ALA A 46 7.41 8.29 9.04
CA ALA A 46 8.79 8.75 9.22
C ALA A 46 9.61 8.74 7.91
N ALA A 47 9.32 7.80 7.00
CA ALA A 47 10.02 7.67 5.72
C ALA A 47 9.43 8.57 4.63
N PHE A 48 8.11 8.80 4.62
CA PHE A 48 7.42 9.48 3.52
C PHE A 48 7.02 10.94 3.77
N GLY A 49 7.26 11.49 4.96
CA GLY A 49 7.25 12.95 5.18
C GLY A 49 5.95 13.69 4.86
N ARG A 50 4.82 13.00 4.72
CA ARG A 50 3.51 13.64 4.58
C ARG A 50 2.82 13.69 5.93
N THR A 51 2.75 14.93 6.43
CA THR A 51 1.98 15.34 7.58
C THR A 51 0.58 15.77 7.13
N ASP A 52 -0.39 15.57 8.01
CA ASP A 52 -1.71 16.21 8.04
C ASP A 52 -2.69 15.90 6.90
N ARG A 53 -3.51 14.87 7.11
CA ARG A 53 -4.99 14.98 7.07
C ARG A 53 -5.61 13.70 7.61
N ASP A 54 -6.76 13.85 8.27
CA ASP A 54 -7.76 12.86 8.71
C ASP A 54 -8.19 11.76 7.69
N SER A 55 -7.33 11.35 6.76
CA SER A 55 -7.48 10.18 5.91
C SER A 55 -6.31 9.27 6.22
N ASP A 56 -6.56 8.25 7.03
CA ASP A 56 -5.58 7.25 7.44
C ASP A 56 -5.01 6.44 6.25
N ASP A 57 -5.63 6.52 5.06
CA ASP A 57 -5.20 5.83 3.84
C ASP A 57 -3.81 6.28 3.33
N ILE A 58 -2.93 5.31 3.06
CA ILE A 58 -1.62 5.47 2.45
C ILE A 58 -1.73 5.29 0.94
N GLU A 59 -1.14 6.22 0.18
CA GLU A 59 -1.02 6.11 -1.27
C GLU A 59 0.21 5.30 -1.68
N VAL A 60 -0.02 4.15 -2.31
CA VAL A 60 1.00 3.24 -2.82
C VAL A 60 0.99 3.29 -4.35
N PRO A 61 1.97 3.94 -5.00
CA PRO A 61 2.04 3.96 -6.45
C PRO A 61 2.46 2.58 -6.99
N HIS A 62 2.04 2.22 -8.20
CA HIS A 62 2.44 0.96 -8.86
C HIS A 62 3.97 0.77 -8.95
N GLU A 63 4.74 1.85 -8.92
CA GLU A 63 6.21 1.83 -8.86
C GLU A 63 6.75 1.35 -7.52
N ALA A 64 5.98 1.39 -6.44
CA ALA A 64 6.34 0.78 -5.15
C ALA A 64 5.89 -0.69 -5.07
N VAL A 65 5.14 -1.17 -6.05
CA VAL A 65 4.65 -2.54 -6.09
C VAL A 65 5.65 -3.43 -6.84
N GLN A 66 6.00 -4.54 -6.21
CA GLN A 66 6.82 -5.60 -6.81
C GLN A 66 5.92 -6.54 -7.63
N THR A 67 4.89 -7.07 -6.97
CA THR A 67 4.00 -8.10 -7.52
C THR A 67 2.59 -7.91 -6.98
N VAL A 68 1.60 -8.07 -7.84
CA VAL A 68 0.19 -8.17 -7.47
C VAL A 68 -0.25 -9.61 -7.69
N THR A 69 -0.82 -10.23 -6.66
CA THR A 69 -1.40 -11.57 -6.74
C THR A 69 -2.92 -11.48 -6.63
N ASP A 70 -3.62 -12.60 -6.72
CA ASP A 70 -5.09 -12.64 -6.54
C ASP A 70 -5.55 -12.25 -5.13
N ARG A 71 -4.67 -12.31 -4.12
CA ARG A 71 -5.02 -12.07 -2.70
C ARG A 71 -4.29 -10.89 -2.06
N GLU A 72 -3.07 -10.64 -2.51
CA GLU A 72 -2.15 -9.71 -1.84
C GLU A 72 -1.35 -8.89 -2.86
N VAL A 73 -1.04 -7.66 -2.48
CA VAL A 73 -0.19 -6.71 -3.21
C VAL A 73 1.11 -6.60 -2.43
N ARG A 74 2.24 -6.94 -3.07
CA ARG A 74 3.55 -6.99 -2.42
C ARG A 74 4.41 -5.80 -2.82
N LEU A 75 4.95 -5.09 -1.82
CA LEU A 75 5.90 -4.00 -2.04
C LEU A 75 7.29 -4.50 -2.43
N ARG A 76 8.08 -3.61 -3.04
CA ARG A 76 9.50 -3.89 -3.33
C ARG A 76 10.37 -3.58 -2.12
N ASP A 77 11.36 -4.44 -1.89
CA ASP A 77 12.31 -4.43 -0.76
C ASP A 77 13.18 -3.17 -0.67
N SER A 78 13.30 -2.44 -1.79
CA SER A 78 14.12 -1.25 -1.86
C SER A 78 13.28 0.02 -1.64
N LEU A 79 13.27 0.50 -0.39
CA LEU A 79 13.13 1.92 -0.04
C LEU A 79 14.52 2.54 0.10
#